data_AF-A0A7W1G728-F1
#
_entry.id   AF-A0A7W1G728-F1
#
_cell.length_a   1.000
_cell.length_b   1.000
_cell.length_c   1.000
_cell.angle_alpha   90.00
_cell.angle_beta   90.00
_cell.angle_gamma   90.00
#
_symmetry.space_group_name_H-M   'P 1'
#
loop_
_entity.id
_entity.type
_entity.pdbx_description
1 polymer ?
#
loop_
_entity_poly.entity_id
_entity_poly.type
_entity_poly.pdbx_seq_one_letter_code
_entity_poly.pdbx_strand_id
1 'polypeptide(L)'
;MTDTVPAAGSASEPDKKSDKEAKPGFTFTDPGCRTEIRVGALLVLAAVFLWLWLGPETSGRLYLVGAPLLLIGVPLQAFQAMRGRPGFPWKLGIAFALLGGLMWPDLRYRESVDGPIHVQPVVPLLLGAGLWILAWWPISRIAARRADPDAGAAA
;
A
#
# COMPACT_ATOMS: atom_id res chain seq x y z
N MET A 1 35.92 -42.56 36.46
CA MET A 1 34.55 -42.12 36.17
C MET A 1 34.63 -40.64 35.87
N THR A 2 34.60 -40.29 34.58
CA THR A 2 34.73 -38.93 34.06
C THR A 2 33.34 -38.38 33.82
N ASP A 3 32.88 -37.52 34.73
CA ASP A 3 31.63 -36.79 34.54
C ASP A 3 31.81 -35.71 33.49
N THR A 4 30.99 -35.79 32.46
CA THR A 4 31.01 -34.88 31.30
C THR A 4 30.01 -33.77 31.59
N VAL A 5 30.52 -32.55 31.78
CA VAL A 5 29.68 -31.34 31.90
C VAL A 5 29.11 -31.00 30.52
N PRO A 6 27.78 -30.87 30.32
CA PRO A 6 27.24 -30.47 29.04
C PRO A 6 27.54 -29.00 28.78
N ALA A 7 28.10 -28.74 27.60
CA ALA A 7 28.40 -27.42 27.09
C ALA A 7 27.14 -26.54 27.03
N ALA A 8 27.28 -25.32 27.53
CA ALA A 8 26.26 -24.28 27.49
C ALA A 8 25.73 -24.09 26.08
N GLY A 9 24.40 -24.09 25.96
CA GLY A 9 23.70 -23.74 24.75
C GLY A 9 24.15 -22.37 24.26
N SER A 10 24.70 -22.36 23.04
CA SER A 10 24.98 -21.14 22.29
C SER A 10 23.69 -20.36 22.16
N ALA A 11 23.59 -19.25 22.88
CA ALA A 11 22.52 -18.28 22.72
C ALA A 11 22.62 -17.73 21.30
N SER A 12 21.69 -18.13 20.43
CA SER A 12 21.52 -17.53 19.13
C SER A 12 21.27 -16.04 19.32
N GLU A 13 22.27 -15.22 19.00
CA GLU A 13 22.11 -13.77 18.90
C GLU A 13 20.92 -13.46 17.98
N PRO A 14 20.09 -12.45 18.30
CA PRO A 14 19.04 -12.04 17.40
C PRO A 14 19.69 -11.57 16.11
N ASP A 15 19.42 -12.32 15.06
CA ASP A 15 19.83 -12.08 13.68
C ASP A 15 19.53 -10.61 13.33
N LYS A 16 20.55 -9.75 13.45
CA LYS A 16 20.51 -8.36 13.00
C LYS A 16 20.39 -8.43 11.49
N LYS A 17 19.15 -8.54 11.00
CA LYS A 17 18.79 -8.34 9.60
C LYS A 17 19.54 -7.10 9.13
N SER A 18 20.53 -7.32 8.28
CA SER A 18 21.32 -6.24 7.73
C SER A 18 20.36 -5.27 7.06
N ASP A 19 20.29 -4.05 7.61
CA ASP A 19 19.79 -2.88 6.92
C ASP A 19 20.74 -2.64 5.73
N LYS A 20 20.58 -3.42 4.67
CA LYS A 20 21.10 -3.05 3.37
C LYS A 20 20.29 -1.82 2.98
N GLU A 21 20.86 -0.68 3.32
CA GLU A 21 20.45 0.66 2.93
C GLU A 21 20.09 0.60 1.44
N ALA A 22 18.79 0.48 1.19
CA ALA A 22 18.28 0.37 -0.16
C ALA A 22 18.65 1.67 -0.84
N LYS A 23 19.51 1.59 -1.87
CA LYS A 23 19.86 2.73 -2.71
C LYS A 23 18.59 3.53 -3.02
N PRO A 24 18.62 4.87 -2.96
CA PRO A 24 17.45 5.72 -3.15
C PRO A 24 17.00 5.70 -4.62
N GLY A 25 16.40 4.58 -5.03
CA GLY A 25 15.61 4.46 -6.24
C GLY A 25 14.20 4.99 -5.96
N PHE A 26 13.56 5.54 -6.98
CA PHE A 26 12.18 5.98 -6.86
C PHE A 26 11.26 4.77 -6.62
N THR A 27 10.84 4.56 -5.37
CA THR A 27 9.87 3.51 -5.00
C THR A 27 8.54 4.14 -4.60
N PHE A 28 7.44 3.58 -5.15
CA PHE A 28 6.07 3.99 -4.77
C PHE A 28 5.68 3.53 -3.36
N THR A 29 6.44 2.59 -2.78
CA THR A 29 6.27 2.15 -1.41
C THR A 29 7.58 2.30 -0.66
N ASP A 30 7.47 2.77 0.57
CA ASP A 30 8.63 2.98 1.43
C ASP A 30 9.13 1.62 1.99
N PRO A 31 10.41 1.52 2.35
CA PRO A 31 10.95 0.36 3.06
C PRO A 31 10.11 0.07 4.32
N GLY A 32 9.74 -1.20 4.53
CA GLY A 32 8.85 -1.60 5.64
C GLY A 32 7.36 -1.68 5.31
N CYS A 33 6.94 -1.22 4.11
CA CYS A 33 5.56 -1.38 3.66
C CYS A 33 5.16 -2.86 3.56
N ARG A 34 3.98 -3.21 4.09
CA ARG A 34 3.44 -4.56 4.13
C ARG A 34 3.23 -5.12 2.72
N THR A 35 3.63 -6.38 2.53
CA THR A 35 3.49 -7.08 1.25
C THR A 35 2.03 -7.17 0.81
N GLU A 36 1.09 -7.33 1.75
CA GLU A 36 -0.34 -7.41 1.46
C GLU A 36 -0.87 -6.11 0.84
N ILE A 37 -0.37 -4.95 1.29
CA ILE A 37 -0.74 -3.66 0.70
C ILE A 37 -0.14 -3.50 -0.70
N ARG A 38 1.12 -3.90 -0.89
CA ARG A 38 1.78 -3.87 -2.19
C ARG A 38 1.03 -4.73 -3.21
N VAL A 39 0.67 -5.94 -2.82
CA VAL A 39 -0.11 -6.87 -3.66
C VAL A 39 -1.52 -6.32 -3.90
N GLY A 40 -2.21 -5.82 -2.88
CA GLY A 40 -3.54 -5.21 -3.03
C GLY A 40 -3.53 -4.03 -4.01
N ALA A 41 -2.54 -3.16 -3.91
CA ALA A 41 -2.37 -2.03 -4.82
C ALA A 41 -2.04 -2.48 -6.25
N LEU A 42 -1.18 -3.49 -6.42
CA LEU A 42 -0.88 -4.08 -7.72
C LEU A 42 -2.12 -4.70 -8.35
N LEU A 43 -2.97 -5.38 -7.58
CA LEU A 43 -4.23 -5.95 -8.08
C LEU A 43 -5.21 -4.87 -8.52
N VAL A 44 -5.33 -3.77 -7.76
CA VAL A 44 -6.15 -2.62 -8.12
C VAL A 44 -5.64 -1.94 -9.39
N LEU A 45 -4.32 -1.74 -9.51
CA LEU A 45 -3.67 -1.25 -10.72
C LEU A 45 -3.91 -2.18 -11.91
N ALA A 46 -3.73 -3.48 -11.72
CA ALA A 46 -3.97 -4.48 -12.76
C ALA A 46 -5.43 -4.48 -13.22
N ALA A 47 -6.39 -4.37 -12.30
CA ALA A 47 -7.81 -4.22 -12.65
C ALA A 47 -8.02 -3.00 -13.58
N VAL A 48 -7.49 -1.84 -13.20
CA VAL A 48 -7.60 -0.60 -13.99
C VAL A 48 -7.02 -0.75 -15.40
N PHE A 49 -5.79 -1.28 -15.53
CA PHE A 49 -5.12 -1.38 -16.83
C PHE A 49 -5.62 -2.55 -17.70
N LEU A 50 -5.97 -3.68 -17.09
CA LEU A 50 -6.45 -4.86 -17.80
C LEU A 50 -7.93 -4.75 -18.17
N TRP A 51 -8.66 -3.76 -17.64
CA TRP A 51 -10.05 -3.49 -18.02
C TRP A 51 -10.26 -3.47 -19.53
N LEU A 52 -9.39 -2.77 -20.27
CA LEU A 52 -9.52 -2.61 -21.72
C LEU A 52 -9.41 -3.94 -22.49
N TRP A 53 -8.78 -4.96 -21.90
CA TRP A 53 -8.54 -6.26 -22.54
C TRP A 53 -9.45 -7.36 -21.99
N LEU A 54 -9.68 -7.40 -20.68
CA LEU A 54 -10.43 -8.45 -19.99
C LEU A 54 -11.92 -8.11 -19.78
N GLY A 55 -12.29 -6.86 -20.05
CA GLY A 55 -13.64 -6.34 -19.84
C GLY A 55 -13.95 -5.97 -18.38
N PRO A 56 -15.11 -5.33 -18.16
CA PRO A 56 -15.52 -4.78 -16.87
C PRO A 56 -15.70 -5.85 -15.79
N GLU A 57 -16.22 -7.03 -16.15
CA GLU A 57 -16.55 -8.08 -15.18
C GLU A 57 -15.29 -8.69 -14.54
N THR A 58 -14.33 -9.12 -15.38
CA THR A 58 -13.07 -9.71 -14.92
C THR A 58 -12.23 -8.71 -14.14
N SER A 59 -12.15 -7.47 -14.63
CA SER A 59 -11.49 -6.37 -13.91
C SER A 59 -12.14 -6.12 -12.54
N GLY A 60 -13.47 -6.09 -12.47
CA GLY A 60 -14.21 -5.94 -11.23
C GLY A 60 -13.86 -7.03 -10.21
N ARG A 61 -13.74 -8.30 -10.65
CA ARG A 61 -13.32 -9.41 -9.79
C ARG A 61 -11.89 -9.21 -9.24
N LEU A 62 -10.94 -8.81 -10.08
CA LEU A 62 -9.56 -8.48 -9.63
C LEU A 62 -9.57 -7.37 -8.58
N TYR A 63 -10.36 -6.33 -8.80
CA TYR A 63 -10.53 -5.25 -7.83
C TYR A 63 -11.11 -5.75 -6.51
N LEU A 64 -12.13 -6.62 -6.55
CA LEU A 64 -12.73 -7.20 -5.35
C LEU A 64 -11.75 -8.07 -4.54
N VAL A 65 -10.69 -8.60 -5.16
CA VAL A 65 -9.60 -9.27 -4.44
C VAL A 65 -8.61 -8.27 -3.87
N GLY A 66 -8.24 -7.24 -4.64
CA GLY A 66 -7.29 -6.20 -4.22
C GLY A 66 -7.81 -5.26 -3.13
N ALA A 67 -9.09 -4.92 -3.17
CA ALA A 67 -9.69 -3.92 -2.28
C ALA A 67 -9.71 -4.35 -0.81
N PRO A 68 -10.10 -5.58 -0.41
CA PRO A 68 -10.00 -6.03 0.98
C PRO A 68 -8.58 -5.98 1.55
N LEU A 69 -7.57 -6.28 0.72
CA LEU A 69 -6.16 -6.19 1.11
C LEU A 69 -5.78 -4.76 1.48
N LEU A 70 -6.24 -3.77 0.72
CA LEU A 70 -6.04 -2.35 1.04
C LEU A 70 -6.89 -1.90 2.22
N LEU A 71 -8.16 -2.29 2.26
CA LEU A 71 -9.13 -1.89 3.28
C LEU A 71 -8.65 -2.28 4.68
N ILE A 72 -8.11 -3.50 4.82
CA ILE A 72 -7.61 -4.04 6.09
C ILE A 72 -6.13 -3.69 6.29
N GLY A 73 -5.32 -3.80 5.23
CA GLY A 73 -3.87 -3.62 5.30
C GLY A 73 -3.47 -2.18 5.67
N VAL A 74 -4.13 -1.18 5.08
CA VAL A 74 -3.80 0.25 5.30
C VAL A 74 -4.00 0.67 6.76
N PRO A 75 -5.17 0.44 7.40
CA PRO A 75 -5.34 0.74 8.82
C PRO A 75 -4.34 -0.03 9.70
N LEU A 76 -4.17 -1.33 9.47
CA LEU A 76 -3.23 -2.14 10.27
C LEU A 76 -1.80 -1.61 10.16
N GLN A 77 -1.38 -1.21 8.98
CA GLN A 77 -0.06 -0.62 8.80
C GLN A 77 0.04 0.77 9.43
N ALA A 78 -1.00 1.59 9.35
CA ALA A 78 -1.04 2.86 10.07
C ALA A 78 -0.86 2.65 11.58
N PHE A 79 -1.58 1.69 12.18
CA PHE A 79 -1.43 1.31 13.59
C PHE A 79 -0.05 0.75 13.92
N GLN A 80 0.55 -0.05 13.04
CA GLN A 80 1.93 -0.55 13.24
C GLN A 80 2.96 0.58 13.13
N ALA A 81 2.74 1.57 12.27
CA ALA A 81 3.57 2.76 12.21
C ALA A 81 3.49 3.55 13.52
N MET A 82 2.35 3.50 14.23
CA MET A 82 2.26 4.04 15.59
C MET A 82 3.12 3.31 16.62
N ARG A 83 3.54 2.07 16.34
CA ARG A 83 4.43 1.28 17.19
C ARG A 83 5.89 1.33 16.72
N GLY A 84 6.25 2.34 15.92
CA GLY A 84 7.62 2.57 15.44
C GLY A 84 8.01 1.79 14.19
N ARG A 85 7.07 1.13 13.49
CA ARG A 85 7.38 0.42 12.25
C ARG A 85 7.40 1.38 11.05
N PRO A 86 8.50 1.52 10.30
CA PRO A 86 8.56 2.42 9.15
C PRO A 86 7.75 1.90 7.95
N GLY A 87 7.38 2.80 7.03
CA GLY A 87 7.06 2.41 5.64
C GLY A 87 5.65 2.71 5.08
N PHE A 88 4.92 3.72 5.54
CA PHE A 88 3.54 3.99 5.06
C PHE A 88 3.49 4.41 3.57
N PRO A 89 2.63 3.80 2.72
CA PRO A 89 2.65 3.99 1.25
C PRO A 89 1.92 5.26 0.78
N TRP A 90 2.26 6.43 1.32
CA TRP A 90 1.57 7.69 0.99
C TRP A 90 1.74 8.11 -0.47
N LYS A 91 2.92 7.89 -1.06
CA LYS A 91 3.22 8.20 -2.48
C LYS A 91 2.26 7.46 -3.41
N LEU A 92 1.97 6.20 -3.09
CA LEU A 92 1.00 5.37 -3.80
C LEU A 92 -0.42 5.92 -3.68
N GLY A 93 -0.81 6.36 -2.48
CA GLY A 93 -2.09 7.04 -2.25
C GLY A 93 -2.26 8.29 -3.12
N ILE A 94 -1.22 9.12 -3.22
CA ILE A 94 -1.21 10.28 -4.11
C ILE A 94 -1.33 9.85 -5.57
N ALA A 95 -0.55 8.87 -6.01
CA ALA A 95 -0.59 8.38 -7.38
C ALA A 95 -2.00 7.90 -7.78
N PHE A 96 -2.67 7.15 -6.90
CA PHE A 96 -4.03 6.67 -7.12
C PHE A 96 -5.06 7.80 -7.12
N ALA A 97 -4.96 8.74 -6.19
CA ALA A 97 -5.86 9.88 -6.12
C ALA A 97 -5.73 10.79 -7.36
N LEU A 98 -4.49 11.06 -7.81
CA LEU A 98 -4.23 11.88 -9.00
C LEU A 98 -4.68 11.18 -10.28
N LEU A 99 -4.32 9.91 -10.46
CA LEU A 99 -4.73 9.15 -11.65
C LEU A 99 -6.26 9.04 -11.70
N GLY A 100 -6.92 8.76 -10.57
CA GLY A 100 -8.37 8.69 -10.49
C GLY A 100 -9.02 10.05 -10.73
N GLY A 101 -8.46 11.13 -10.18
CA GLY A 101 -8.95 12.49 -10.39
C GLY A 101 -8.81 12.93 -11.85
N LEU A 102 -7.71 12.58 -12.51
CA LEU A 102 -7.48 12.90 -13.92
C LEU A 102 -8.45 12.14 -14.84
N MET A 103 -8.83 10.91 -14.46
CA MET A 103 -9.82 10.11 -15.20
C MET A 103 -11.27 10.52 -14.90
N TRP A 104 -11.53 11.39 -13.91
CA TRP A 104 -12.88 11.80 -13.50
C TRP A 104 -13.73 12.41 -14.63
N PRO A 105 -13.21 13.28 -15.51
CA PRO A 105 -13.99 13.81 -16.62
C PRO A 105 -14.42 12.75 -17.63
N ASP A 106 -13.63 11.66 -17.75
CA ASP A 106 -13.83 10.56 -18.71
C ASP A 106 -14.71 9.42 -18.13
N LEU A 107 -15.33 9.67 -16.98
CA LEU A 107 -16.22 8.71 -16.30
C LEU A 107 -17.39 8.25 -17.15
N ARG A 108 -17.81 9.07 -18.11
CA ARG A 108 -19.01 8.86 -18.91
C ARG A 108 -18.58 8.45 -20.30
N TYR A 109 -18.72 7.16 -20.62
CA TYR A 109 -18.52 6.69 -21.98
C TYR A 109 -19.86 6.24 -22.57
N ARG A 110 -19.96 6.33 -23.89
CA ARG A 110 -21.05 5.76 -24.68
C ARG A 110 -20.46 4.76 -25.66
N GLU A 111 -21.08 3.58 -25.77
CA GLU A 111 -20.67 2.57 -26.75
C GLU A 111 -21.11 2.94 -28.17
N SER A 112 -22.20 3.70 -28.28
CA SER A 112 -22.74 4.22 -29.53
C SER A 112 -23.26 5.64 -29.35
N VAL A 113 -23.34 6.42 -30.44
CA VAL A 113 -23.74 7.84 -30.39
C VAL A 113 -25.12 8.02 -29.71
N ASP A 114 -26.04 7.10 -29.96
CA ASP A 114 -27.41 7.07 -29.41
C ASP A 114 -27.56 6.13 -28.20
N GLY A 115 -26.46 5.55 -27.72
CA GLY A 115 -26.47 4.58 -26.63
C GLY A 115 -26.62 5.21 -25.24
N PRO A 116 -26.98 4.40 -24.23
CA PRO A 116 -26.99 4.84 -22.84
C PRO A 116 -25.58 5.25 -22.38
N ILE A 117 -25.52 6.23 -21.47
CA ILE A 117 -24.26 6.64 -20.84
C ILE A 117 -23.91 5.62 -19.76
N HIS A 118 -22.76 4.98 -19.91
CA HIS A 118 -22.19 4.10 -18.90
C HIS A 118 -21.20 4.87 -18.04
N VAL A 119 -21.25 4.61 -16.72
CA VAL A 119 -20.29 5.16 -15.77
C VAL A 119 -19.19 4.13 -15.58
N GLN A 120 -17.94 4.50 -15.83
CA GLN A 120 -16.80 3.62 -15.67
C GLN A 120 -16.45 3.48 -14.18
N PRO A 121 -16.68 2.33 -13.52
CA PRO A 121 -16.45 2.18 -12.09
C PRO A 121 -14.96 2.24 -11.72
N VAL A 122 -14.03 2.13 -12.67
CA VAL A 122 -12.58 2.23 -12.44
C VAL A 122 -12.20 3.48 -11.65
N VAL A 123 -12.77 4.62 -12.00
CA VAL A 123 -12.41 5.91 -11.43
C VAL A 123 -12.74 6.01 -9.94
N PRO A 124 -14.01 5.79 -9.49
CA PRO A 124 -14.33 5.86 -8.07
C PRO A 124 -13.57 4.80 -7.26
N LEU A 125 -13.22 3.66 -7.88
CA LEU A 125 -12.42 2.63 -7.24
C LEU A 125 -10.98 3.07 -7.01
N LEU A 126 -10.30 3.62 -8.02
CA LEU A 126 -8.94 4.11 -7.90
C LEU A 126 -8.85 5.34 -6.99
N LEU A 127 -9.76 6.30 -7.18
CA LEU A 127 -9.86 7.50 -6.35
C LEU A 127 -10.15 7.12 -4.89
N GLY A 128 -11.11 6.22 -4.65
CA GLY A 128 -11.46 5.73 -3.33
C GLY A 128 -10.30 5.04 -2.63
N ALA A 129 -9.56 4.18 -3.33
CA ALA A 129 -8.36 3.54 -2.80
C ALA A 129 -7.26 4.56 -2.45
N GLY A 130 -7.02 5.54 -3.33
CA GLY A 130 -6.05 6.61 -3.09
C GLY A 130 -6.41 7.47 -1.88
N LEU A 131 -7.66 7.93 -1.81
CA LEU A 131 -8.18 8.71 -0.69
C LEU A 131 -8.17 7.92 0.61
N TRP A 132 -8.48 6.62 0.58
CA TRP A 132 -8.40 5.75 1.75
C TRP A 132 -6.97 5.68 2.29
N ILE A 133 -5.97 5.45 1.42
CA ILE A 133 -4.56 5.47 1.84
C ILE A 133 -4.18 6.83 2.43
N LEU A 134 -4.58 7.93 1.79
CA LEU A 134 -4.26 9.27 2.25
C LEU A 134 -4.97 9.66 3.56
N ALA A 135 -6.17 9.16 3.81
CA ALA A 135 -6.90 9.42 5.05
C ALA A 135 -6.16 8.87 6.28
N TRP A 136 -5.45 7.76 6.13
CA TRP A 136 -4.65 7.15 7.21
C TRP A 136 -3.23 7.72 7.32
N TRP A 137 -2.76 8.47 6.33
CA TRP A 137 -1.41 9.03 6.32
C TRP A 137 -1.14 10.00 7.48
N PRO A 138 -2.00 10.99 7.81
CA PRO A 138 -1.79 11.88 8.95
C PRO A 138 -1.60 11.13 10.27
N ILE A 139 -2.39 10.07 10.50
CA ILE A 139 -2.32 9.24 11.70
C ILE A 139 -0.93 8.59 11.79
N SER A 140 -0.44 8.02 10.69
CA SER A 140 0.90 7.42 10.64
C SER A 140 2.01 8.44 10.91
N ARG A 141 1.87 9.67 10.39
CA ARG A 141 2.88 10.73 10.52
C ARG A 141 2.97 11.27 11.95
N ILE A 142 1.83 11.52 12.58
CA ILE A 142 1.78 11.98 13.98
C ILE A 142 2.43 10.95 14.89
N ALA A 143 2.19 9.67 14.62
CA ALA A 143 2.71 8.62 15.47
C ALA A 143 4.20 8.34 15.25
N ALA A 144 4.70 8.44 14.00
CA ALA A 144 6.14 8.39 13.74
C ALA A 144 6.92 9.47 14.49
N ARG A 145 6.39 10.71 14.56
CA ARG A 145 6.98 11.81 15.33
C ARG A 145 7.00 11.58 16.84
N ARG A 146 6.08 10.76 17.37
CA ARG A 146 6.07 10.40 18.81
C ARG A 146 7.04 9.29 19.14
N ALA A 147 7.28 8.39 18.18
CA ALA A 147 8.22 7.29 18.35
C ALA A 147 9.68 7.76 18.26
N ASP A 148 9.94 8.86 17.57
CA ASP A 148 11.27 9.46 17.42
C ASP A 148 11.20 11.00 17.64
N PRO A 149 11.30 11.47 18.89
CA PRO A 149 11.24 12.89 19.22
C PRO A 149 12.46 13.67 18.70
N ASP A 150 13.58 12.99 18.42
CA ASP A 150 14.84 13.60 17.99
C ASP A 150 14.89 13.80 16.47
N ALA A 151 14.17 12.99 15.68
CA ALA A 151 14.05 13.14 14.23
C ALA A 151 13.35 14.45 13.77
N GLY A 152 12.60 15.11 14.66
CA GLY A 152 11.90 16.36 14.35
C GLY A 152 12.81 17.57 14.15
N ALA A 153 14.08 17.50 14.58
CA ALA A 153 15.03 18.60 14.49
C ALA A 153 15.79 18.68 13.14
N ALA A 154 15.63 17.69 12.26
CA ALA A 154 16.43 17.54 11.05
C ALA A 154 15.65 17.64 9.72
N ALA A 155 14.36 18.01 9.77
CA ALA A 155 13.47 18.04 8.60
C ALA A 155 13.02 19.45 8.22
#